data_AF-A0A6G8FUG4-F1
#
_entry.id   AF-A0A6G8FUG4-F1
#
_cell.length_a   1.000
_cell.length_b   1.000
_cell.length_c   1.000
_cell.angle_alpha   90.00
_cell.angle_beta   90.00
_cell.angle_gamma   90.00
#
_symmetry.space_group_name_H-M   'P 1'
#
loop_
_entity.id
_entity.type
_entity.pdbx_description
1 polymer ?
#
loop_
_entity_poly.entity_id
_entity_poly.type
_entity_poly.pdbx_seq_one_letter_code
_entity_poly.pdbx_strand_id
1 'polypeptide(L)'
;MDTSAMGAKDVERMREAVQRFIRAFDTWLTTQRVQSDPRRSGRRPTVVTNEVSPAEEVVRLAEDVRRWAAEAADAVALVGEYMTPQHDPGFNAVREWESMHQRGTLIEPMDVEAVLHGTDERLKLVDARVRSGRMLFPVEDPSVLHPLVWNSRVAARWLLSEYQRVPEEAAGELHYQWARRFGFPKYPDGEGFWGSLLSDAPSHAGQPRLRV
;
A
#
# COMPACT_ATOMS: atom_id res chain seq x y z
N MET A 1 -1.32 -0.70 -16.17
CA MET A 1 -1.22 -2.16 -15.99
C MET A 1 -2.63 -2.65 -15.78
N ASP A 2 -3.07 -3.59 -16.61
CA ASP A 2 -4.33 -4.30 -16.42
C ASP A 2 -4.14 -5.23 -15.21
N THR A 3 -4.73 -4.90 -14.07
CA THR A 3 -4.57 -5.62 -12.78
C THR A 3 -5.44 -6.87 -12.69
N SER A 4 -6.11 -7.24 -13.78
CA SER A 4 -6.92 -8.44 -13.89
C SER A 4 -6.02 -9.70 -13.91
N ALA A 5 -6.07 -10.45 -12.81
CA ALA A 5 -5.33 -11.68 -12.51
C ALA A 5 -3.81 -11.56 -12.27
N MET A 6 -3.41 -10.91 -11.17
CA MET A 6 -2.04 -10.99 -10.65
C MET A 6 -1.69 -12.43 -10.24
N GLY A 7 -0.82 -13.09 -10.99
CA GLY A 7 -0.40 -14.46 -10.76
C GLY A 7 0.84 -14.57 -9.87
N ALA A 8 1.21 -15.80 -9.48
CA ALA A 8 2.41 -16.07 -8.67
C ALA A 8 3.69 -15.54 -9.33
N LYS A 9 3.72 -15.49 -10.67
CA LYS A 9 4.85 -14.92 -11.44
C LYS A 9 4.96 -13.41 -11.27
N ASP A 10 3.85 -12.70 -11.16
CA ASP A 10 3.85 -11.24 -11.00
C ASP A 10 4.33 -10.86 -9.59
N VAL A 11 3.91 -11.62 -8.58
CA VAL A 11 4.38 -11.42 -7.19
C VAL A 11 5.87 -11.74 -7.08
N GLU A 12 6.35 -12.82 -7.71
CA GLU A 12 7.78 -13.15 -7.74
C GLU A 12 8.59 -12.05 -8.42
N ARG A 13 8.11 -11.54 -9.56
CA ARG A 13 8.74 -10.45 -10.30
C ARG A 13 8.84 -9.17 -9.44
N MET A 14 7.76 -8.79 -8.76
CA MET A 14 7.75 -7.65 -7.84
C MET A 14 8.70 -7.83 -6.66
N ARG A 15 8.78 -9.03 -6.08
CA ARG A 15 9.75 -9.35 -5.03
C ARG A 15 11.18 -9.24 -5.53
N GLU A 16 11.45 -9.76 -6.73
CA GLU A 16 12.77 -9.64 -7.36
C GLU A 16 13.16 -8.18 -7.57
N ALA A 17 12.22 -7.33 -8.01
CA ALA A 17 12.44 -5.90 -8.17
C ALA A 17 12.74 -5.20 -6.83
N VAL A 18 11.96 -5.49 -5.77
CA VAL A 18 12.22 -4.97 -4.41
C VAL A 18 13.61 -5.38 -3.93
N GLN A 19 13.99 -6.65 -4.10
CA GLN A 19 15.29 -7.17 -3.70
C GLN A 19 16.44 -6.56 -4.51
N ARG A 20 16.23 -6.31 -5.81
CA ARG A 20 17.22 -5.62 -6.65
C ARG A 20 17.33 -4.14 -6.30
N PHE A 21 16.23 -3.49 -5.98
CA PHE A 21 16.24 -2.11 -5.49
C PHE A 21 17.03 -2.02 -4.19
N ILE A 22 16.75 -2.87 -3.18
CA ILE A 22 17.48 -2.88 -1.90
C ILE A 22 18.99 -2.97 -2.16
N ARG A 23 19.43 -3.97 -2.94
CA ARG A 23 20.86 -4.13 -3.25
C ARG A 23 21.47 -2.92 -3.96
N ALA A 24 20.76 -2.36 -4.94
CA ALA A 24 21.24 -1.19 -5.67
C ALA A 24 21.31 0.04 -4.75
N PHE A 25 20.30 0.21 -3.90
CA PHE A 25 20.17 1.31 -2.95
C PHE A 25 21.27 1.24 -1.89
N ASP A 26 21.49 0.08 -1.27
CA ASP A 26 22.55 -0.14 -0.29
C ASP A 26 23.93 0.14 -0.90
N THR A 27 24.15 -0.35 -2.13
CA THR A 27 25.42 -0.13 -2.85
C THR A 27 25.62 1.35 -3.15
N TRP A 28 24.59 2.02 -3.66
CA TRP A 28 24.63 3.46 -3.89
C TRP A 28 24.86 4.25 -2.59
N LEU A 29 24.24 3.84 -1.49
CA LEU A 29 24.36 4.50 -0.19
C LEU A 29 25.79 4.47 0.36
N THR A 30 26.62 3.50 -0.03
CA THR A 30 28.06 3.47 0.33
C THR A 30 28.84 4.68 -0.22
N THR A 31 28.34 5.30 -1.29
CA THR A 31 28.93 6.52 -1.87
C THR A 31 28.42 7.80 -1.23
N GLN A 32 27.51 7.68 -0.25
CA GLN A 32 26.82 8.79 0.39
C GLN A 32 27.24 8.93 1.86
N ARG A 33 27.15 10.15 2.37
CA ARG A 33 27.20 10.48 3.80
C ARG A 33 25.80 10.82 4.26
N VAL A 34 25.26 10.01 5.16
CA VAL A 34 23.97 10.28 5.79
C VAL A 34 24.09 11.46 6.75
N GLN A 35 23.20 12.44 6.63
CA GLN A 35 23.10 13.60 7.50
C GLN A 35 21.85 13.48 8.37
N SER A 36 21.85 12.54 9.32
CA SER A 36 20.78 12.44 10.32
C SER A 36 21.09 13.41 11.47
N ASP A 37 20.46 14.59 11.45
CA ASP A 37 20.39 15.50 12.59
C ASP A 37 18.92 15.91 12.78
N PRO A 38 18.23 15.34 13.79
CA PRO A 38 16.82 15.64 14.06
C PRO A 38 16.55 17.13 14.26
N ARG A 39 17.55 17.92 14.69
CA ARG A 39 17.41 19.37 14.91
C ARG A 39 17.56 20.19 13.61
N ARG A 40 17.98 19.56 12.51
CA ARG A 40 18.20 20.17 11.20
C ARG A 40 17.44 19.48 10.06
N SER A 41 16.58 18.51 10.37
CA SER A 41 15.70 17.85 9.43
C SER A 41 14.94 18.87 8.57
N GLY A 42 14.89 18.63 7.26
CA GLY A 42 14.31 19.55 6.27
C GLY A 42 15.15 20.79 5.92
N ARG A 43 16.20 21.15 6.66
CA ARG A 43 17.07 22.31 6.32
C ARG A 43 18.26 21.96 5.45
N ARG A 44 18.69 20.71 5.49
CA ARG A 44 19.80 20.16 4.70
C ARG A 44 19.33 18.89 3.99
N PRO A 45 19.97 18.50 2.88
CA PRO A 45 19.79 17.16 2.33
C PRO A 45 20.05 16.09 3.39
N THR A 46 19.26 15.03 3.39
CA THR A 46 19.41 13.90 4.31
C THR A 46 20.57 12.99 3.90
N VAL A 47 21.00 13.06 2.64
CA VAL A 47 22.25 12.45 2.17
C VAL A 47 23.05 13.45 1.33
N VAL A 48 24.38 13.32 1.37
CA VAL A 48 25.30 14.07 0.49
C VAL A 48 26.42 13.14 0.04
N THR A 49 26.79 13.19 -1.24
CA THR A 49 27.89 12.40 -1.80
C THR A 49 29.19 12.57 -1.00
N ASN A 50 29.86 11.45 -0.75
CA ASN A 50 31.16 11.42 -0.09
C ASN A 50 32.23 12.12 -0.94
N GLU A 51 33.15 12.84 -0.32
CA GLU A 51 34.22 13.59 -1.01
C GLU A 51 35.21 12.68 -1.74
N VAL A 52 35.26 11.39 -1.36
CA VAL A 52 36.18 10.38 -1.92
C VAL A 52 35.58 9.58 -3.07
N SER A 53 34.28 9.65 -3.30
CA SER A 53 33.59 8.84 -4.32
C SER A 53 33.67 9.52 -5.69
N PRO A 54 34.13 8.81 -6.74
CA PRO A 54 34.14 9.33 -8.11
C PRO A 54 32.73 9.71 -8.57
N ALA A 55 32.58 10.88 -9.19
CA ALA A 55 31.27 11.37 -9.65
C ALA A 55 30.60 10.40 -10.65
N GLU A 56 31.38 9.80 -11.55
CA GLU A 56 30.89 8.83 -12.52
C GLU A 56 30.33 7.56 -11.85
N GLU A 57 30.97 7.11 -10.77
CA GLU A 57 30.53 5.94 -10.01
C GLU A 57 29.22 6.22 -9.28
N VAL A 58 29.07 7.39 -8.69
CA VAL A 58 27.85 7.84 -8.00
C VAL A 58 26.67 7.88 -8.97
N VAL A 59 26.87 8.44 -10.17
CA VAL A 59 25.84 8.51 -11.21
C VAL A 59 25.47 7.12 -11.70
N ARG A 60 26.45 6.26 -11.98
CA ARG A 60 26.22 4.88 -12.42
C ARG A 60 25.40 4.08 -11.39
N LEU A 61 25.75 4.19 -10.11
CA LEU A 61 25.03 3.51 -9.03
C LEU A 61 23.62 4.08 -8.85
N ALA A 62 23.44 5.40 -8.99
CA ALA A 62 22.11 6.02 -8.96
C ALA A 62 21.22 5.52 -10.12
N GLU A 63 21.78 5.31 -11.32
CA GLU A 63 21.05 4.70 -12.44
C GLU A 63 20.63 3.25 -12.17
N ASP A 64 21.48 2.48 -11.48
CA ASP A 64 21.12 1.13 -11.03
C ASP A 64 19.92 1.16 -10.06
N VAL A 65 19.83 2.15 -9.17
CA VAL A 65 18.65 2.36 -8.29
C VAL A 65 17.42 2.74 -9.12
N ARG A 66 17.54 3.74 -10.01
CA ARG A 66 16.43 4.20 -10.89
C ARG A 66 15.82 3.07 -11.69
N ARG A 67 16.64 2.15 -12.19
CA ARG A 67 16.22 0.99 -12.99
C ARG A 67 15.13 0.17 -12.29
N TRP A 68 15.23 0.02 -10.97
CA TRP A 68 14.32 -0.80 -10.18
C TRP A 68 13.29 0.02 -9.40
N ALA A 69 13.46 1.34 -9.32
CA ALA A 69 12.62 2.23 -8.50
C ALA A 69 11.15 2.16 -8.87
N ALA A 70 10.80 2.20 -10.17
CA ALA A 70 9.41 2.18 -10.61
C ALA A 70 8.71 0.87 -10.19
N GLU A 71 9.33 -0.27 -10.44
CA GLU A 71 8.73 -1.57 -10.18
C GLU A 71 8.69 -1.90 -8.67
N ALA A 72 9.71 -1.49 -7.91
CA ALA A 72 9.68 -1.55 -6.46
C ALA A 72 8.61 -0.61 -5.86
N ALA A 73 8.41 0.59 -6.44
CA ALA A 73 7.37 1.51 -6.03
C ALA A 73 5.96 0.95 -6.31
N ASP A 74 5.76 0.27 -7.44
CA ASP A 74 4.51 -0.44 -7.73
C ASP A 74 4.25 -1.57 -6.71
N ALA A 75 5.31 -2.26 -6.28
CA ALA A 75 5.21 -3.28 -5.24
C ALA A 75 4.81 -2.68 -3.88
N VAL A 76 5.39 -1.54 -3.50
CA VAL A 76 4.97 -0.76 -2.31
C VAL A 76 3.51 -0.35 -2.41
N ALA A 77 3.07 0.11 -3.59
CA ALA A 77 1.69 0.51 -3.82
C ALA A 77 0.69 -0.66 -3.68
N LEU A 78 1.07 -1.83 -4.17
CA LEU A 78 0.29 -3.07 -4.05
C LEU A 78 0.05 -3.46 -2.58
N VAL A 79 1.10 -3.38 -1.75
CA VAL A 79 1.03 -3.81 -0.34
C VAL A 79 0.63 -2.68 0.62
N GLY A 80 0.64 -1.43 0.16
CA GLY A 80 0.29 -0.24 0.93
C GLY A 80 1.27 0.13 2.03
N GLU A 81 2.57 -0.12 1.87
CA GLU A 81 3.61 0.30 2.83
C GLU A 81 4.02 1.76 2.57
N TYR A 82 3.07 2.69 2.71
CA TYR A 82 3.34 4.11 2.58
C TYR A 82 3.85 4.70 3.90
N MET A 83 4.71 5.70 3.81
CA MET A 83 5.03 6.54 4.95
C MET A 83 3.93 7.59 5.14
N THR A 84 3.29 7.61 6.29
CA THR A 84 2.31 8.65 6.64
C THR A 84 2.91 9.69 7.58
N PRO A 85 3.07 10.95 7.14
CA PRO A 85 2.92 12.08 8.06
C PRO A 85 1.50 12.05 8.62
N GLN A 86 1.30 12.46 9.87
CA GLN A 86 0.02 12.35 10.59
C GLN A 86 -1.22 12.97 9.88
N HIS A 87 -1.10 13.68 8.75
CA HIS A 87 -2.19 14.41 8.08
C HIS A 87 -2.10 14.52 6.52
N ASP A 88 -1.31 13.70 5.82
CA ASP A 88 -1.12 13.78 4.34
C ASP A 88 -1.41 12.41 3.68
N PRO A 89 -1.77 12.29 2.37
CA PRO A 89 -1.77 10.98 1.74
C PRO A 89 -0.34 10.47 1.81
N GLY A 90 -0.15 9.32 2.46
CA GLY A 90 1.17 8.78 2.70
C GLY A 90 2.00 8.72 1.42
N PHE A 91 3.29 9.02 1.52
CA PHE A 91 4.19 9.05 0.36
C PHE A 91 4.96 7.74 0.22
N ASN A 92 5.41 7.46 -0.99
CA ASN A 92 6.21 6.29 -1.31
C ASN A 92 7.70 6.65 -1.28
N ALA A 93 8.38 6.29 -0.19
CA ALA A 93 9.81 6.59 -0.01
C ALA A 93 10.70 6.03 -1.13
N VAL A 94 10.31 4.89 -1.72
CA VAL A 94 11.02 4.25 -2.83
C VAL A 94 10.89 5.07 -4.11
N ARG A 95 9.77 5.78 -4.31
CA ARG A 95 9.60 6.68 -5.47
C ARG A 95 10.36 7.98 -5.29
N GLU A 96 10.39 8.48 -4.05
CA GLU A 96 10.92 9.80 -3.69
C GLU A 96 12.38 9.76 -3.20
N TRP A 97 13.08 8.63 -3.33
CA TRP A 97 14.43 8.44 -2.78
C TRP A 97 15.45 9.48 -3.27
N GLU A 98 15.35 9.97 -4.51
CA GLU A 98 16.24 11.01 -5.03
C GLU A 98 16.06 12.36 -4.31
N SER A 99 14.88 12.60 -3.73
CA SER A 99 14.61 13.82 -2.97
C SER A 99 15.52 13.97 -1.76
N MET A 100 16.15 12.89 -1.28
CA MET A 100 17.13 12.90 -0.19
C MET A 100 18.33 13.83 -0.45
N HIS A 101 18.64 14.13 -1.72
CA HIS A 101 19.66 15.10 -2.13
C HIS A 101 19.20 16.57 -2.07
N GLN A 102 17.90 16.78 -1.89
CA GLN A 102 17.28 18.10 -1.91
C GLN A 102 17.09 18.63 -0.49
N ARG A 103 17.11 19.96 -0.35
CA ARG A 103 16.69 20.61 0.90
C ARG A 103 15.17 20.52 1.02
N GLY A 104 14.65 20.42 2.23
CA GLY A 104 13.21 20.34 2.50
C GLY A 104 12.65 18.91 2.55
N THR A 105 13.40 17.91 2.06
CA THR A 105 13.02 16.51 2.23
C THR A 105 13.11 16.10 3.70
N LEU A 106 12.19 15.23 4.12
CA LEU A 106 12.19 14.58 5.43
C LEU A 106 12.47 13.08 5.32
N ILE A 107 12.75 12.60 4.11
CA ILE A 107 13.02 11.18 3.85
C ILE A 107 14.46 10.87 4.23
N GLU A 108 14.65 9.95 5.16
CA GLU A 108 15.97 9.41 5.50
C GLU A 108 16.15 8.01 4.87
N PRO A 109 17.40 7.56 4.66
CA PRO A 109 17.65 6.21 4.11
C PRO A 109 16.96 5.09 4.90
N MET A 110 16.91 5.22 6.24
CA MET A 110 16.23 4.24 7.10
C MET A 110 14.73 4.13 6.80
N ASP A 111 14.11 5.20 6.32
CA ASP A 111 12.70 5.19 5.97
C ASP A 111 12.45 4.40 4.69
N VAL A 112 13.34 4.57 3.69
CA VAL A 112 13.34 3.79 2.44
C VAL A 112 13.55 2.31 2.76
N GLU A 113 14.52 1.99 3.62
CA GLU A 113 14.79 0.63 4.09
C GLU A 113 13.58 0.02 4.82
N ALA A 114 12.96 0.77 5.74
CA ALA A 114 11.79 0.31 6.48
C ALA A 114 10.60 -0.03 5.56
N VAL A 115 10.32 0.83 4.58
CA VAL A 115 9.28 0.60 3.57
C VAL A 115 9.58 -0.65 2.74
N LEU A 116 10.83 -0.83 2.30
CA LEU A 116 11.24 -1.99 1.48
C LEU A 116 11.17 -3.30 2.26
N HIS A 117 11.62 -3.31 3.52
CA HIS A 117 11.53 -4.48 4.39
C HIS A 117 10.09 -4.87 4.70
N GLY A 118 9.23 -3.90 5.05
CA GLY A 118 7.80 -4.15 5.22
C GLY A 118 7.16 -4.69 3.94
N THR A 119 7.56 -4.13 2.79
CA THR A 119 7.06 -4.57 1.48
C THR A 119 7.48 -6.00 1.16
N ASP A 120 8.75 -6.37 1.35
CA ASP A 120 9.24 -7.73 1.12
C ASP A 120 8.50 -8.75 2.00
N GLU A 121 8.31 -8.45 3.29
CA GLU A 121 7.56 -9.32 4.22
C GLU A 121 6.09 -9.48 3.80
N ARG A 122 5.42 -8.37 3.42
CA ARG A 122 4.03 -8.45 2.92
C ARG A 122 3.95 -9.23 1.60
N LEU A 123 4.90 -9.06 0.69
CA LEU A 123 4.92 -9.81 -0.56
C LEU A 123 5.19 -11.31 -0.34
N LYS A 124 5.99 -11.71 0.66
CA LYS A 124 6.12 -13.13 1.06
C LYS A 124 4.78 -13.71 1.50
N LEU A 125 4.00 -12.95 2.28
CA LEU A 125 2.65 -13.37 2.68
C LEU A 125 1.69 -13.45 1.49
N VAL A 126 1.77 -12.50 0.55
CA VAL A 126 1.00 -12.52 -0.69
C VAL A 126 1.37 -13.76 -1.53
N ASP A 127 2.65 -14.01 -1.76
CA ASP A 127 3.16 -15.16 -2.51
C ASP A 127 2.69 -16.49 -1.89
N ALA A 128 2.79 -16.65 -0.57
CA ALA A 128 2.30 -17.82 0.14
C ALA A 128 0.78 -18.02 -0.04
N ARG A 129 0.00 -16.94 -0.06
CA ARG A 129 -1.45 -16.98 -0.32
C ARG A 129 -1.77 -17.33 -1.77
N VAL A 130 -1.03 -16.79 -2.73
CA VAL A 130 -1.17 -17.10 -4.17
C VAL A 130 -0.88 -18.58 -4.41
N ARG A 131 0.25 -19.08 -3.91
CA ARG A 131 0.67 -20.48 -4.10
C ARG A 131 -0.23 -21.50 -3.42
N SER A 132 -0.87 -21.12 -2.30
CA SER A 132 -1.83 -21.98 -1.61
C SER A 132 -3.22 -21.97 -2.25
N GLY A 133 -3.45 -21.19 -3.32
CA GLY A 133 -4.77 -21.01 -3.92
C GLY A 133 -5.76 -20.30 -2.99
N ARG A 134 -5.26 -19.69 -1.90
CA ARG A 134 -6.05 -18.97 -0.88
C ARG A 134 -6.04 -17.47 -1.10
N MET A 135 -5.56 -16.99 -2.26
CA MET A 135 -5.63 -15.58 -2.60
C MET A 135 -7.09 -15.20 -2.83
N LEU A 136 -7.74 -14.72 -1.77
CA LEU A 136 -9.08 -14.15 -1.74
C LEU A 136 -9.02 -12.63 -2.03
N PHE A 137 -8.18 -12.20 -2.97
CA PHE A 137 -8.52 -10.96 -3.68
C PHE A 137 -9.45 -11.38 -4.81
N PRO A 138 -10.57 -10.70 -5.07
CA PRO A 138 -11.39 -11.05 -6.22
C PRO A 138 -10.49 -10.91 -7.46
N VAL A 139 -10.20 -12.04 -8.07
CA VAL A 139 -9.49 -12.15 -9.37
C VAL A 139 -10.41 -11.70 -10.50
N GLU A 140 -11.70 -11.55 -10.21
CA GLU A 140 -12.67 -11.00 -11.13
C GLU A 140 -12.62 -9.47 -11.06
N ASP A 141 -12.65 -8.83 -12.24
CA ASP A 141 -12.84 -7.39 -12.39
C ASP A 141 -13.91 -6.94 -11.39
N PRO A 142 -13.62 -6.03 -10.47
CA PRO A 142 -14.59 -5.67 -9.45
C PRO A 142 -15.91 -5.10 -10.03
N SER A 143 -15.97 -4.77 -11.33
CA SER A 143 -17.21 -4.57 -12.08
C SER A 143 -18.20 -5.75 -12.04
N VAL A 144 -17.75 -6.96 -11.74
CA VAL A 144 -18.59 -8.15 -11.54
C VAL A 144 -19.30 -8.18 -10.18
N LEU A 145 -18.83 -7.38 -9.22
CA LEU A 145 -19.45 -7.31 -7.91
C LEU A 145 -20.81 -6.62 -8.05
N HIS A 146 -21.73 -6.98 -7.15
CA HIS A 146 -23.06 -6.38 -7.14
C HIS A 146 -22.94 -4.84 -7.06
N PRO A 147 -23.72 -4.05 -7.84
CA PRO A 147 -23.61 -2.58 -7.88
C PRO A 147 -23.78 -1.87 -6.52
N LEU A 148 -24.34 -2.56 -5.52
CA LEU A 148 -24.40 -2.07 -4.14
C LEU A 148 -23.02 -2.03 -3.47
N VAL A 149 -22.18 -3.03 -3.76
CA VAL A 149 -20.80 -3.15 -3.25
C VAL A 149 -19.84 -2.41 -4.17
N TRP A 150 -20.08 -2.47 -5.49
CA TRP A 150 -19.26 -1.80 -6.51
C TRP A 150 -20.00 -0.65 -7.19
N ASN A 151 -20.09 0.45 -6.45
CA ASN A 151 -20.69 1.69 -6.93
C ASN A 151 -19.62 2.68 -7.42
N SER A 152 -20.06 3.78 -8.02
CA SER A 152 -19.17 4.81 -8.58
C SER A 152 -18.12 5.38 -7.61
N ARG A 153 -18.40 5.44 -6.30
CA ARG A 153 -17.43 5.93 -5.31
C ARG A 153 -16.34 4.90 -5.01
N VAL A 154 -16.73 3.65 -4.83
CA VAL A 154 -15.80 2.53 -4.64
C VAL A 154 -14.93 2.34 -5.89
N ALA A 155 -15.53 2.44 -7.08
CA ALA A 155 -14.81 2.41 -8.34
C ALA A 155 -13.84 3.59 -8.49
N ALA A 156 -14.21 4.80 -8.06
CA ALA A 156 -13.30 5.95 -8.07
C ALA A 156 -12.09 5.73 -7.14
N ARG A 157 -12.30 5.20 -5.93
CA ARG A 157 -11.20 4.85 -5.00
C ARG A 157 -10.27 3.78 -5.60
N TRP A 158 -10.84 2.78 -6.26
CA TRP A 158 -10.07 1.75 -6.96
C TRP A 158 -9.25 2.32 -8.11
N LEU A 159 -9.85 3.15 -8.97
CA LEU A 159 -9.15 3.80 -10.09
C LEU A 159 -8.02 4.74 -9.61
N LEU A 160 -8.18 5.33 -8.42
CA LEU A 160 -7.16 6.16 -7.76
C LEU A 160 -6.12 5.34 -6.97
N SER A 161 -6.15 4.00 -7.06
CA SER A 161 -5.25 3.08 -6.34
C SER A 161 -5.31 3.20 -4.80
N GLU A 162 -6.43 3.69 -4.26
CA GLU A 162 -6.70 3.77 -2.82
C GLU A 162 -7.26 2.43 -2.29
N TYR A 163 -6.62 1.31 -2.63
CA TYR A 163 -7.14 -0.05 -2.39
C TYR A 163 -7.47 -0.34 -0.91
N GLN A 164 -6.74 0.26 0.02
CA GLN A 164 -6.94 0.12 1.47
C GLN A 164 -8.32 0.64 1.93
N ARG A 165 -8.85 1.66 1.23
CA ARG A 165 -10.12 2.32 1.53
C ARG A 165 -11.30 1.74 0.79
N VAL A 166 -11.05 0.91 -0.21
CA VAL A 166 -12.10 0.24 -1.01
C VAL A 166 -13.02 -0.62 -0.12
N PRO A 167 -12.53 -1.45 0.82
CA PRO A 167 -13.39 -2.21 1.72
C PRO A 167 -14.22 -1.33 2.66
N GLU A 168 -13.61 -0.26 3.18
CA GLU A 168 -14.28 0.70 4.08
C GLU A 168 -15.41 1.44 3.35
N GLU A 169 -15.13 1.96 2.16
CA GLU A 169 -16.12 2.65 1.31
C GLU A 169 -17.25 1.70 0.89
N ALA A 170 -16.91 0.46 0.48
CA ALA A 170 -17.89 -0.55 0.10
C ALA A 170 -18.80 -0.95 1.28
N ALA A 171 -18.23 -1.12 2.48
CA ALA A 171 -18.98 -1.42 3.69
C ALA A 171 -19.87 -0.24 4.13
N GLY A 172 -19.38 0.99 4.03
CA GLY A 172 -20.15 2.21 4.34
C GLY A 172 -21.35 2.40 3.40
N GLU A 173 -21.18 2.14 2.11
CA GLU A 173 -22.27 2.21 1.13
C GLU A 173 -23.30 1.10 1.33
N LEU A 174 -22.86 -0.11 1.67
CA LEU A 174 -23.78 -1.19 2.06
C LEU A 174 -24.60 -0.77 3.29
N HIS A 175 -23.96 -0.24 4.33
CA HIS A 175 -24.63 0.28 5.52
C HIS A 175 -25.66 1.37 5.18
N TYR A 176 -25.28 2.36 4.38
CA TYR A 176 -26.16 3.47 3.99
C TYR A 176 -27.40 2.99 3.22
N GLN A 177 -27.23 2.08 2.25
CA GLN A 177 -28.32 1.53 1.46
C GLN A 177 -29.32 0.76 2.33
N TRP A 178 -28.82 -0.05 3.26
CA TRP A 178 -29.65 -0.78 4.20
C TRP A 178 -30.35 0.14 5.20
N ALA A 179 -29.65 1.11 5.78
CA ALA A 179 -30.25 2.12 6.66
C ALA A 179 -31.38 2.89 5.96
N ARG A 180 -31.20 3.25 4.69
CA ARG A 180 -32.22 3.92 3.87
C ARG A 180 -33.42 3.00 3.57
N ARG A 181 -33.17 1.73 3.21
CA ARG A 181 -34.22 0.77 2.85
C ARG A 181 -35.12 0.43 4.04
N PHE A 182 -34.54 0.31 5.23
CA PHE A 182 -35.25 -0.13 6.44
C PHE A 182 -35.62 1.03 7.38
N GLY A 183 -35.33 2.28 7.00
CA GLY A 183 -35.74 3.46 7.74
C GLY A 183 -35.03 3.63 9.08
N PHE A 184 -33.75 3.22 9.17
CA PHE A 184 -32.92 3.31 10.37
C PHE A 184 -31.84 4.41 10.27
N PRO A 185 -32.20 5.71 10.22
CA PRO A 185 -31.21 6.80 10.22
C PRO A 185 -30.53 7.02 11.59
N LYS A 186 -30.81 6.16 12.60
CA LYS A 186 -30.43 6.38 14.01
C LYS A 186 -29.13 5.71 14.45
N TYR A 187 -28.49 4.90 13.61
CA TYR A 187 -27.24 4.21 13.94
C TYR A 187 -26.10 4.73 13.05
N PRO A 188 -25.33 5.73 13.53
CA PRO A 188 -24.22 6.30 12.77
C PRO A 188 -23.02 5.35 12.65
N ASP A 189 -22.90 4.38 13.56
CA ASP A 189 -21.95 3.28 13.47
C ASP A 189 -22.61 2.03 12.87
N GLY A 190 -21.92 1.37 11.94
CA GLY A 190 -22.40 0.12 11.34
C GLY A 190 -22.65 -0.97 12.39
N GLU A 191 -21.91 -0.95 13.50
CA GLU A 191 -22.03 -1.91 14.61
C GLU A 191 -23.43 -1.92 15.24
N GLY A 192 -24.01 -0.75 15.54
CA GLY A 192 -25.33 -0.66 16.16
C GLY A 192 -26.43 -1.20 15.24
N PHE A 193 -26.33 -0.89 13.94
CA PHE A 193 -27.27 -1.37 12.92
C PHE A 193 -27.18 -2.89 12.73
N TRP A 194 -25.98 -3.43 12.46
CA TRP A 194 -25.80 -4.87 12.24
C TRP A 194 -26.06 -5.68 13.52
N GLY A 195 -25.68 -5.17 14.68
CA GLY A 195 -26.01 -5.77 15.98
C GLY A 195 -27.51 -5.81 16.27
N SER A 196 -28.28 -4.82 15.79
CA SER A 196 -29.75 -4.81 15.95
C SER A 196 -30.48 -5.81 15.06
N LEU A 197 -29.91 -6.15 13.90
CA LEU A 197 -30.47 -7.13 12.97
C LEU A 197 -30.18 -8.58 13.38
N LEU A 198 -29.09 -8.80 14.12
CA LEU A 198 -28.62 -10.15 14.45
C LEU A 198 -29.20 -10.66 15.77
N SER A 199 -29.73 -11.89 15.75
CA SER A 199 -30.25 -12.57 16.94
C SER A 199 -29.12 -13.11 17.82
N ASP A 200 -29.30 -13.05 19.14
CA ASP A 200 -28.37 -13.62 20.12
C ASP A 200 -28.37 -15.16 20.10
N ALA A 201 -29.38 -15.78 19.46
CA ALA A 201 -29.47 -17.24 19.27
C ALA A 201 -28.55 -17.73 18.14
N PRO A 202 -27.90 -18.90 18.24
CA PRO A 202 -26.99 -19.43 17.22
C PRO A 202 -27.66 -19.63 15.85
N SER A 203 -26.90 -19.54 14.75
CA SER A 203 -27.41 -19.86 13.40
C SER A 203 -27.61 -21.36 13.21
N HIS A 204 -28.62 -21.72 12.42
CA HIS A 204 -28.79 -23.07 11.88
C HIS A 204 -28.60 -23.06 10.36
N ALA A 205 -28.25 -24.21 9.78
CA ALA A 205 -28.12 -24.35 8.33
C ALA A 205 -29.44 -23.95 7.64
N GLY A 206 -29.36 -22.97 6.74
CA GLY A 206 -30.53 -22.44 6.01
C GLY A 206 -31.37 -21.39 6.77
N GLN A 207 -31.01 -21.03 8.01
CA GLN A 207 -31.68 -19.97 8.77
C GLN A 207 -30.68 -18.95 9.31
N PRO A 208 -30.56 -17.77 8.66
CA PRO A 208 -29.69 -16.71 9.15
C PRO A 208 -30.19 -16.17 10.50
N ARG A 209 -29.26 -15.68 11.33
CA ARG A 209 -29.53 -15.14 12.68
C ARG A 209 -30.24 -13.80 12.61
N LEU A 210 -31.47 -13.74 12.10
CA LEU A 210 -32.22 -12.49 12.05
C LEU A 210 -33.15 -12.38 13.27
N ARG A 211 -33.18 -11.21 13.92
CA ARG A 211 -34.26 -10.88 14.86
C ARG A 211 -35.50 -10.60 14.02
N VAL A 212 -36.50 -11.48 14.12
CA VAL A 212 -37.81 -11.33 13.46
C VAL A 212 -38.57 -10.18 14.10
#